data_AF-A0A0A2HRV7-F1
#
_entry.id   AF-A0A0A2HRV7-F1
#
_cell.length_a   1.000
_cell.length_b   1.000
_cell.length_c   1.000
_cell.angle_alpha   90.00
_cell.angle_beta   90.00
_cell.angle_gamma   90.00
#
_symmetry.space_group_name_H-M   'P 1'
#
loop_
_entity.id
_entity.type
_entity.pdbx_description
1 polymer ?
#
loop_
_entity_poly.entity_id
_entity_poly.type
_entity_poly.pdbx_seq_one_letter_code
_entity_poly.pdbx_strand_id
1 'polypeptide(L)'
;MDKTAILRSIHNDQIQYIQQKVRVDYDNRRQQPVSFIHAGREHAILSVVARFKLTDDRPHRSYLLEDSDHAVYFLYYQLEGFLNRAPVGAGFWVLGYRILQDHELMQWFREERNMLANISLKRVIDFHGHICPELAIGGKFCEFVQNQVKKGGIPETGLTVVSENTTSALDAIQVLLGTTIGNQRLLVLDYGKHSYSLFCKDHDHGWKLRMKPQIYGDEVKYNAIEEKILQEQATLEDLLNFQRLLDTRIQRLIMLTPEELFSIEEIDGGSRPEEISGTYRICTLCGEQVLASRSIENGGSIYCLPCFQQTHPGCQMHGMH
;
A
#
# COMPACT_ATOMS: atom_id res chain seq x y z
N MET A 1 16.53 20.76 3.13
CA MET A 1 15.14 20.39 3.53
C MET A 1 14.92 20.66 5.02
N ASP A 2 13.70 20.97 5.47
CA ASP A 2 13.44 21.10 6.92
C ASP A 2 13.56 19.73 7.64
N LYS A 3 14.05 19.72 8.88
CA LYS A 3 14.29 18.51 9.67
C LYS A 3 13.03 17.66 9.84
N THR A 4 11.87 18.29 9.95
CA THR A 4 10.58 17.60 10.04
C THR A 4 10.23 16.87 8.75
N ALA A 5 10.48 17.50 7.60
CA ALA A 5 10.25 16.90 6.28
C ALA A 5 11.17 15.71 6.03
N ILE A 6 12.44 15.84 6.42
CA ILE A 6 13.45 14.78 6.37
C ILE A 6 13.01 13.53 7.16
N LEU A 7 12.57 13.71 8.41
CA LEU A 7 12.11 12.59 9.24
C LEU A 7 10.84 11.95 8.68
N ARG A 8 9.96 12.74 8.07
CA ARG A 8 8.77 12.24 7.38
C ARG A 8 9.13 11.40 6.15
N SER A 9 10.11 11.82 5.35
CA SER A 9 10.59 11.05 4.21
C SER A 9 11.23 9.72 4.63
N ILE A 10 11.94 9.70 5.76
CA ILE A 10 12.45 8.44 6.34
C ILE A 10 11.28 7.54 6.79
N HIS A 11 10.26 8.09 7.45
CA HIS A 11 9.08 7.32 7.88
C HIS A 11 8.31 6.72 6.69
N ASN A 12 8.27 7.44 5.57
CA ASN A 12 7.58 7.03 4.35
C ASN A 12 8.46 6.20 3.39
N ASP A 13 9.62 5.72 3.84
CA ASP A 13 10.61 4.94 3.05
C ASP A 13 11.01 5.60 1.71
N GLN A 14 11.02 6.93 1.66
CA GLN A 14 11.43 7.73 0.50
C GLN A 14 12.96 7.84 0.42
N ILE A 15 13.62 6.69 0.46
CA ILE A 15 15.07 6.58 0.58
C ILE A 15 15.64 5.62 -0.46
N GLN A 16 16.84 5.93 -0.91
CA GLN A 16 17.67 5.06 -1.71
C GLN A 16 18.67 4.36 -0.79
N TYR A 17 18.53 3.05 -0.62
CA TYR A 17 19.50 2.24 0.12
C TYR A 17 20.84 2.15 -0.61
N ILE A 18 21.93 2.38 0.11
CA ILE A 18 23.31 2.34 -0.43
C ILE A 18 24.10 1.22 0.26
N GLN A 19 24.19 1.25 1.59
CA GLN A 19 24.86 0.24 2.42
C GLN A 19 26.29 -0.09 1.98
N GLN A 20 27.12 0.94 1.77
CA GLN A 20 28.50 0.79 1.30
C GLN A 20 29.52 1.36 2.29
N LYS A 21 30.67 0.69 2.40
CA LYS A 21 31.83 1.25 3.09
C LYS A 21 32.33 2.47 2.32
N VAL A 22 32.48 3.59 3.03
CA VAL A 22 32.95 4.85 2.43
C VAL A 22 34.15 5.39 3.18
N ARG A 23 34.99 6.15 2.47
CA ARG A 23 36.02 6.97 3.09
C ARG A 23 35.39 8.27 3.56
N VAL A 24 35.71 8.68 4.78
CA VAL A 24 35.16 9.88 5.43
C VAL A 24 36.33 10.68 5.97
N ASP A 25 36.39 11.96 5.63
CA ASP A 25 37.20 12.92 6.36
C ASP A 25 36.43 13.36 7.61
N TYR A 26 37.07 13.24 8.77
CA TYR A 26 36.42 13.43 10.06
C TYR A 26 37.20 14.41 10.92
N ASP A 27 36.54 15.50 11.32
CA ASP A 27 37.12 16.48 12.20
C ASP A 27 37.02 15.98 13.65
N ASN A 28 38.14 15.45 14.15
CA ASN A 28 38.27 14.97 15.52
C ASN A 28 38.08 16.08 16.57
N ARG A 29 38.30 17.34 16.24
CA ARG A 29 38.09 18.45 17.17
C ARG A 29 36.62 18.81 17.26
N ARG A 30 35.91 18.84 16.14
CA ARG A 30 34.46 19.14 16.08
C ARG A 30 33.57 17.92 16.31
N GLN A 31 34.16 16.72 16.35
CA GLN A 31 33.45 15.43 16.48
C GLN A 31 32.33 15.31 15.44
N GLN A 32 32.68 15.56 14.18
CA GLN A 32 31.74 15.43 13.08
C GLN A 32 32.44 15.13 11.75
N PRO A 33 31.76 14.46 10.81
CA PRO A 33 32.26 14.28 9.46
C PRO A 33 32.35 15.63 8.71
N VAL A 34 33.36 15.78 7.84
CA VAL A 34 33.60 16.97 7.00
C VAL A 34 33.29 16.68 5.53
N SER A 35 33.71 15.52 5.03
CA SER A 35 33.36 15.05 3.70
C SER A 35 33.37 13.52 3.65
N PHE A 36 32.77 12.94 2.61
CA PHE A 36 32.90 11.52 2.31
C PHE A 36 33.00 11.27 0.81
N ILE A 37 33.57 10.13 0.42
CA ILE A 37 33.71 9.74 -0.98
C ILE A 37 32.70 8.64 -1.31
N HIS A 38 31.84 8.88 -2.29
CA HIS A 38 30.87 7.92 -2.81
C HIS A 38 30.76 8.05 -4.34
N ALA A 39 30.60 6.94 -5.04
CA ALA A 39 30.51 6.88 -6.51
C ALA A 39 31.63 7.65 -7.26
N GLY A 40 32.84 7.69 -6.69
CA GLY A 40 33.99 8.39 -7.28
C GLY A 40 33.97 9.91 -7.11
N ARG A 41 32.98 10.47 -6.40
CA ARG A 41 32.86 11.89 -6.09
C ARG A 41 33.04 12.15 -4.59
N GLU A 42 33.64 13.30 -4.27
CA GLU A 42 33.68 13.80 -2.89
C GLU A 42 32.43 14.63 -2.59
N HIS A 43 31.76 14.31 -1.49
CA HIS A 43 30.59 15.00 -0.96
C HIS A 43 31.03 15.81 0.26
N ALA A 44 31.19 17.12 0.09
CA ALA A 44 31.46 18.03 1.19
C ALA A 44 30.20 18.24 2.02
N ILE A 45 30.31 18.14 3.34
CA ILE A 45 29.16 18.24 4.24
C ILE A 45 28.87 19.71 4.52
N LEU A 46 27.70 20.15 4.10
CA LEU A 46 27.19 21.49 4.35
C LEU A 46 26.70 21.61 5.79
N SER A 47 25.91 20.63 6.25
CA SER A 47 25.33 20.66 7.59
C SER A 47 25.09 19.26 8.18
N VAL A 48 25.15 19.17 9.51
CA VAL A 48 24.72 17.98 10.26
C VAL A 48 23.28 18.20 10.71
N VAL A 49 22.34 17.56 10.04
CA VAL A 49 20.90 17.68 10.30
C VAL A 49 20.52 17.03 11.64
N ALA A 50 21.10 15.86 11.93
CA ALA A 50 20.83 15.11 13.17
C ALA A 50 21.98 14.18 13.55
N ARG A 51 22.06 13.85 14.84
CA ARG A 51 23.03 12.90 15.42
C ARG A 51 22.26 11.84 16.19
N PHE A 52 22.63 10.57 16.02
CA PHE A 52 21.96 9.44 16.65
C PHE A 52 22.97 8.56 17.37
N LYS A 53 22.49 7.88 18.42
CA LYS A 53 23.22 6.75 19.02
C LYS A 53 22.72 5.47 18.36
N LEU A 54 23.62 4.57 18.00
CA LEU A 54 23.27 3.22 17.55
C LEU A 54 22.85 2.34 18.74
N THR A 55 23.45 2.57 19.90
CA THR A 55 23.16 1.88 21.16
C THR A 55 23.37 2.84 22.34
N ASP A 56 22.63 2.66 23.44
CA ASP A 56 22.66 3.58 24.59
C ASP A 56 24.03 3.71 25.28
N ASP A 57 24.86 2.67 25.15
CA ASP A 57 26.19 2.53 25.75
C ASP A 57 27.33 3.18 24.93
N ARG A 58 27.04 3.76 23.75
CA ARG A 58 28.07 4.22 22.81
C ARG A 58 27.89 5.67 22.34
N PRO A 59 29.00 6.36 21.98
CA PRO A 59 28.95 7.75 21.51
C PRO A 59 28.19 7.88 20.19
N HIS A 60 27.63 9.08 19.94
CA HIS A 60 26.95 9.43 18.69
C HIS A 60 27.91 9.30 17.51
N ARG A 61 27.84 8.18 16.79
CA ARG A 61 28.62 7.96 15.55
C ARG A 61 27.73 7.70 14.34
N SER A 62 26.46 8.10 14.42
CA SER A 62 25.50 8.08 13.32
C SER A 62 24.99 9.48 13.08
N TYR A 63 24.95 9.87 11.82
CA TYR A 63 24.69 11.22 11.38
C TYR A 63 23.71 11.21 10.24
N LEU A 64 22.79 12.16 10.28
CA LEU A 64 22.12 12.62 9.09
C LEU A 64 22.82 13.88 8.59
N LEU A 65 23.29 13.83 7.36
CA LEU A 65 24.19 14.82 6.78
C LEU A 65 23.55 15.40 5.52
N GLU A 66 23.59 16.71 5.38
CA GLU A 66 23.27 17.40 4.13
C GLU A 66 24.58 17.78 3.45
N ASP A 67 24.75 17.38 2.19
CA ASP A 67 25.93 17.73 1.41
C ASP A 67 25.79 19.10 0.71
N SER A 68 26.83 19.51 -0.01
CA SER A 68 26.86 20.77 -0.76
C SER A 68 25.81 20.87 -1.88
N ASP A 69 25.27 19.74 -2.34
CA ASP A 69 24.23 19.67 -3.37
C ASP A 69 22.83 19.56 -2.74
N HIS A 70 22.72 19.78 -1.42
CA HIS A 70 21.49 19.63 -0.63
C HIS A 70 20.91 18.21 -0.60
N ALA A 71 21.69 17.19 -0.96
CA ALA A 71 21.30 15.81 -0.80
C ALA A 71 21.53 15.36 0.65
N VAL A 72 20.57 14.61 1.19
CA VAL A 72 20.60 14.18 2.59
C VAL A 72 20.96 12.70 2.68
N TYR A 73 21.96 12.38 3.47
CA TYR A 73 22.50 11.03 3.64
C TYR A 73 22.49 10.60 5.10
N PHE A 74 22.30 9.30 5.32
CA PHE A 74 22.56 8.65 6.59
C PHE A 74 23.92 7.98 6.58
N LEU A 75 24.81 8.43 7.46
CA LEU A 75 26.18 7.95 7.60
C LEU A 75 26.39 7.44 9.03
N TYR A 76 26.95 6.25 9.19
CA TYR A 76 27.24 5.72 10.52
C TYR A 76 28.58 4.99 10.59
N TYR A 77 29.19 5.00 11.77
CA TYR A 77 30.43 4.28 12.04
C TYR A 77 30.11 2.90 12.63
N GLN A 78 30.67 1.86 12.03
CA GLN A 78 30.55 0.49 12.48
C GLN A 78 31.91 -0.02 12.97
N LEU A 79 31.93 -0.66 14.15
CA LEU A 79 33.13 -1.31 14.68
C LEU A 79 33.34 -2.69 14.03
N GLU A 80 34.59 -3.04 13.76
CA GLU A 80 34.99 -4.39 13.35
C GLU A 80 35.06 -5.30 14.58
N GLY A 81 34.15 -6.28 14.64
CA GLY A 81 34.11 -7.32 15.66
C GLY A 81 33.06 -7.09 16.76
N PHE A 82 32.18 -8.08 16.94
CA PHE A 82 31.14 -8.08 17.98
C PHE A 82 31.68 -8.39 19.39
N LEU A 83 32.92 -8.88 19.53
CA LEU A 83 33.37 -9.61 20.72
C LEU A 83 34.40 -8.92 21.62
N ASN A 84 34.95 -7.75 21.25
CA ASN A 84 35.98 -7.11 22.08
C ASN A 84 35.55 -5.77 22.65
N ARG A 85 35.38 -5.73 23.99
CA ARG A 85 35.28 -4.50 24.81
C ARG A 85 36.64 -3.80 24.93
N ALA A 86 37.39 -3.68 23.84
CA ALA A 86 38.62 -2.90 23.83
C ALA A 86 38.26 -1.40 23.76
N PRO A 87 38.93 -0.52 24.51
CA PRO A 87 38.68 0.93 24.50
C PRO A 87 38.97 1.58 23.13
N VAL A 88 39.74 0.91 22.27
CA VAL A 88 40.01 1.30 20.88
C VAL A 88 39.73 0.08 20.01
N GLY A 89 38.80 0.22 19.06
CA GLY A 89 38.47 -0.82 18.08
C GLY A 89 38.61 -0.29 16.67
N ALA A 90 39.12 -1.12 15.77
CA ALA A 90 39.05 -0.84 14.34
C ALA A 90 37.59 -0.76 13.90
N GLY A 91 37.31 0.04 12.90
CA GLY A 91 35.96 0.24 12.40
C GLY A 91 35.98 1.04 11.11
N PHE A 92 34.85 1.03 10.42
CA PHE A 92 34.69 1.65 9.13
C PHE A 92 33.40 2.47 9.09
N TRP A 93 33.37 3.47 8.21
CA TRP A 93 32.18 4.24 7.95
C TRP A 93 31.32 3.56 6.89
N VAL A 94 30.02 3.58 7.11
CA VAL A 94 29.01 3.05 6.19
C VAL A 94 28.07 4.17 5.81
N LEU A 95 27.91 4.36 4.50
CA LEU A 95 26.84 5.18 3.94
C LEU A 95 25.61 4.28 3.82
N GLY A 96 24.62 4.50 4.68
CA GLY A 96 23.46 3.62 4.82
C GLY A 96 22.43 3.84 3.72
N TYR A 97 21.88 5.05 3.65
CA TYR A 97 20.88 5.45 2.66
C TYR A 97 20.97 6.94 2.34
N ARG A 98 20.34 7.34 1.24
CA ARG A 98 20.14 8.73 0.82
C ARG A 98 18.65 9.02 0.76
N ILE A 99 18.22 10.19 1.21
CA ILE A 99 16.84 10.63 1.06
C ILE A 99 16.64 11.16 -0.35
N LEU A 100 15.59 10.69 -1.01
CA LEU A 100 15.23 11.10 -2.35
C LEU A 100 14.61 12.49 -2.31
N GLN A 101 15.03 13.38 -3.20
CA GLN A 101 14.37 14.67 -3.36
C GLN A 101 13.03 14.51 -4.10
N ASP A 102 12.11 15.46 -3.90
CA ASP A 102 10.79 15.45 -4.54
C ASP A 102 10.87 15.28 -6.06
N HIS A 103 11.86 15.90 -6.71
CA HIS A 103 12.02 15.77 -8.16
C HIS A 103 12.57 14.39 -8.58
N GLU A 104 13.32 13.70 -7.72
CA GLU A 104 13.88 12.36 -7.97
C GLU A 104 12.85 11.28 -7.71
N LEU A 105 12.00 11.48 -6.70
CA LEU A 105 10.76 10.74 -6.55
C LEU A 105 9.98 10.88 -7.86
N MET A 106 9.74 12.11 -8.33
CA MET A 106 9.08 12.34 -9.62
C MET A 106 9.84 11.80 -10.83
N GLN A 107 11.17 11.64 -10.79
CA GLN A 107 11.98 11.18 -11.92
C GLN A 107 12.06 9.64 -11.99
N TRP A 108 12.17 8.95 -10.85
CA TRP A 108 11.91 7.51 -10.75
C TRP A 108 10.50 7.17 -11.21
N PHE A 109 9.51 7.98 -10.81
CA PHE A 109 8.14 7.82 -11.30
C PHE A 109 7.94 8.28 -12.77
N ARG A 110 8.84 9.08 -13.37
CA ARG A 110 8.75 9.55 -14.77
C ARG A 110 9.43 8.60 -15.77
N GLU A 111 10.47 7.86 -15.36
CA GLU A 111 11.14 6.90 -16.23
C GLU A 111 10.30 5.62 -16.43
N GLU A 112 9.40 5.28 -15.50
CA GLU A 112 8.34 4.25 -15.66
C GLU A 112 7.09 4.77 -16.43
N ARG A 113 7.35 5.45 -17.55
CA ARG A 113 6.45 5.93 -18.62
C ARG A 113 5.00 5.39 -18.63
N ASN A 114 4.04 6.26 -18.26
CA ASN A 114 3.07 6.86 -19.21
C ASN A 114 2.06 7.80 -18.51
N MET A 115 1.85 8.97 -19.11
CA MET A 115 1.61 10.25 -18.44
C MET A 115 0.14 10.55 -18.03
N LEU A 116 -0.62 9.54 -17.60
CA LEU A 116 -1.94 9.71 -16.93
C LEU A 116 -2.11 8.84 -15.66
N ALA A 117 -1.20 7.87 -15.43
CA ALA A 117 -1.29 6.92 -14.31
C ALA A 117 -0.73 7.45 -12.97
N ASN A 118 0.09 8.50 -13.00
CA ASN A 118 0.95 8.87 -11.87
C ASN A 118 0.25 9.67 -10.75
N ILE A 119 -0.70 10.55 -11.10
CA ILE A 119 -1.54 11.24 -10.11
C ILE A 119 -2.49 10.23 -9.46
N SER A 120 -2.99 9.28 -10.24
CA SER A 120 -3.92 8.24 -9.83
C SER A 120 -3.31 7.29 -8.81
N LEU A 121 -2.11 6.75 -9.06
CA LEU A 121 -1.44 5.85 -8.12
C LEU A 121 -1.06 6.56 -6.82
N LYS A 122 -0.52 7.78 -6.91
CA LYS A 122 -0.19 8.58 -5.72
C LYS A 122 -1.43 8.84 -4.85
N ARG A 123 -2.56 9.21 -5.46
CA ARG A 123 -3.83 9.42 -4.73
C ARG A 123 -4.30 8.16 -4.00
N VAL A 124 -4.13 7.00 -4.63
CA VAL A 124 -4.49 5.71 -4.03
C VAL A 124 -3.56 5.39 -2.86
N ILE A 125 -2.25 5.60 -3.01
CA ILE A 125 -1.27 5.38 -1.93
C ILE A 125 -1.50 6.37 -0.78
N ASP A 126 -1.76 7.64 -1.06
CA ASP A 126 -2.05 8.66 -0.03
C ASP A 126 -3.33 8.32 0.75
N PHE A 127 -4.31 7.68 0.11
CA PHE A 127 -5.55 7.22 0.75
C PHE A 127 -5.34 5.93 1.56
N HIS A 128 -4.62 4.95 1.00
CA HIS A 128 -4.41 3.63 1.62
C HIS A 128 -3.31 3.62 2.69
N GLY A 129 -2.31 4.49 2.54
CA GLY A 129 -1.17 4.66 3.45
C GLY A 129 0.12 3.95 3.02
N HIS A 130 0.07 3.01 2.08
CA HIS A 130 1.24 2.32 1.53
C HIS A 130 0.93 1.67 0.18
N ILE A 131 1.94 1.09 -0.47
CA ILE A 131 1.76 0.21 -1.64
C ILE A 131 1.93 -1.25 -1.22
N CYS A 132 1.01 -2.11 -1.66
CA CYS A 132 1.05 -3.54 -1.40
C CYS A 132 0.56 -4.32 -2.64
N PRO A 133 0.79 -5.65 -2.71
CA PRO A 133 0.35 -6.46 -3.84
C PRO A 133 -1.16 -6.34 -4.12
N GLU A 134 -1.98 -6.33 -3.07
CA GLU A 134 -3.43 -6.20 -3.15
C GLU A 134 -3.88 -4.89 -3.82
N LEU A 135 -3.24 -3.78 -3.45
CA LEU A 135 -3.51 -2.48 -4.04
C LEU A 135 -3.17 -2.45 -5.53
N ALA A 136 -2.06 -3.11 -5.92
CA ALA A 136 -1.65 -3.25 -7.32
C ALA A 136 -2.68 -4.07 -8.13
N ILE A 137 -3.22 -5.15 -7.55
CA ILE A 137 -4.28 -5.95 -8.18
C ILE A 137 -5.54 -5.10 -8.43
N GLY A 138 -5.97 -4.33 -7.43
CA GLY A 138 -7.10 -3.39 -7.59
C GLY A 138 -6.83 -2.34 -8.66
N GLY A 139 -5.61 -1.82 -8.72
CA GLY A 139 -5.15 -0.91 -9.78
C GLY A 139 -5.28 -1.51 -11.17
N LYS A 140 -4.95 -2.79 -11.35
CA LYS A 140 -5.09 -3.50 -12.64
C LYS A 140 -6.53 -3.75 -13.06
N PHE A 141 -7.42 -4.00 -12.10
CA PHE A 141 -8.85 -4.00 -12.41
C PHE A 141 -9.30 -2.60 -12.89
N CYS A 142 -8.89 -1.53 -12.22
CA CYS A 142 -9.23 -0.17 -12.62
C CYS A 142 -8.67 0.19 -14.00
N GLU A 143 -7.47 -0.28 -14.33
CA GLU A 143 -6.86 -0.13 -15.65
C GLU A 143 -7.72 -0.76 -16.74
N PHE A 144 -8.24 -1.97 -16.53
CA PHE A 144 -9.20 -2.59 -17.45
C PHE A 144 -10.43 -1.71 -17.66
N VAL A 145 -11.07 -1.25 -16.57
CA VAL A 145 -12.28 -0.41 -16.66
C VAL A 145 -12.00 0.87 -17.44
N GLN A 146 -10.91 1.56 -17.14
CA GLN A 146 -10.53 2.79 -17.84
C GLN A 146 -10.21 2.55 -19.32
N ASN A 147 -9.65 1.38 -19.67
CA ASN A 147 -9.45 1.00 -21.07
C ASN A 147 -10.78 0.77 -21.79
N GLN A 148 -11.77 0.16 -21.14
CA GLN A 148 -13.11 0.00 -21.70
C GLN A 148 -13.81 1.35 -21.92
N VAL A 149 -13.68 2.28 -20.97
CA VAL A 149 -14.16 3.67 -21.10
C VAL A 149 -13.52 4.36 -22.30
N LYS A 150 -12.18 4.33 -22.41
CA LYS A 150 -11.42 4.98 -23.50
C LYS A 150 -11.77 4.44 -24.89
N LYS A 151 -12.09 3.15 -25.00
CA LYS A 151 -12.55 2.52 -26.24
C LYS A 151 -13.99 2.91 -26.61
N GLY A 152 -14.69 3.66 -25.74
CA GLY A 152 -16.12 3.97 -25.89
C GLY A 152 -17.03 2.78 -25.59
N GLY A 153 -16.52 1.75 -24.91
CA GLY A 153 -17.27 0.54 -24.59
C GLY A 153 -18.24 0.73 -23.41
N ILE A 154 -17.97 1.67 -22.51
CA ILE A 154 -18.79 2.00 -21.32
C ILE A 154 -18.69 3.49 -20.96
N PRO A 155 -19.68 4.06 -20.25
CA PRO A 155 -19.63 5.46 -19.80
C PRO A 155 -18.59 5.70 -18.71
N GLU A 156 -18.14 6.96 -18.57
CA GLU A 156 -17.23 7.40 -17.49
C GLU A 156 -17.88 7.37 -16.09
N THR A 157 -19.21 7.41 -16.03
CA THR A 157 -19.99 7.48 -14.77
C THR A 157 -21.08 6.42 -14.75
N GLY A 158 -21.71 6.19 -13.59
CA GLY A 158 -22.79 5.18 -13.47
C GLY A 158 -22.31 3.72 -13.43
N LEU A 159 -21.00 3.49 -13.34
CA LEU A 159 -20.37 2.18 -13.10
C LEU A 159 -20.76 1.61 -11.73
N THR A 160 -21.06 0.32 -11.66
CA THR A 160 -21.25 -0.43 -10.41
C THR A 160 -20.27 -1.59 -10.41
N VAL A 161 -19.59 -1.80 -9.29
CA VAL A 161 -18.64 -2.90 -9.09
C VAL A 161 -19.15 -3.81 -7.98
N VAL A 162 -19.15 -5.12 -8.23
CA VAL A 162 -19.36 -6.14 -7.21
C VAL A 162 -18.04 -6.87 -7.01
N SER A 163 -17.50 -6.82 -5.79
CA SER A 163 -16.30 -7.56 -5.40
C SER A 163 -16.65 -8.81 -4.62
N GLU A 164 -15.88 -9.88 -4.82
CA GLU A 164 -15.96 -11.11 -4.02
C GLU A 164 -14.89 -11.20 -2.92
N ASN A 165 -14.28 -10.08 -2.51
CA ASN A 165 -13.35 -10.02 -1.38
C ASN A 165 -13.36 -8.66 -0.64
N THR A 166 -12.77 -8.64 0.56
CA THR A 166 -12.48 -7.41 1.31
C THR A 166 -10.97 -7.25 1.50
N THR A 167 -10.29 -6.65 0.51
CA THR A 167 -8.84 -6.39 0.57
C THR A 167 -8.48 -4.96 0.14
N SER A 168 -7.21 -4.57 0.27
CA SER A 168 -6.71 -3.24 -0.16
C SER A 168 -6.99 -2.94 -1.63
N ALA A 169 -7.26 -3.95 -2.46
CA ALA A 169 -7.69 -3.77 -3.85
C ALA A 169 -8.93 -2.86 -3.96
N LEU A 170 -9.84 -2.91 -2.99
CA LEU A 170 -11.04 -2.08 -2.98
C LEU A 170 -10.72 -0.58 -2.87
N ASP A 171 -9.67 -0.20 -2.17
CA ASP A 171 -9.29 1.22 -2.04
C ASP A 171 -8.88 1.81 -3.38
N ALA A 172 -8.16 1.05 -4.20
CA ALA A 172 -7.87 1.44 -5.58
C ALA A 172 -9.16 1.63 -6.39
N ILE A 173 -10.11 0.69 -6.29
CA ILE A 173 -11.41 0.76 -6.97
C ILE A 173 -12.19 2.01 -6.56
N GLN A 174 -12.28 2.27 -5.26
CA GLN A 174 -13.01 3.43 -4.71
C GLN A 174 -12.41 4.76 -5.18
N VAL A 175 -11.07 4.89 -5.11
CA VAL A 175 -10.38 6.14 -5.43
C VAL A 175 -10.32 6.40 -6.94
N LEU A 176 -10.11 5.36 -7.75
CA LEU A 176 -9.88 5.50 -9.19
C LEU A 176 -11.16 5.51 -10.01
N LEU A 177 -12.16 4.73 -9.63
CA LEU A 177 -13.43 4.62 -10.36
C LEU A 177 -14.55 5.45 -9.72
N GLY A 178 -14.35 5.94 -8.49
CA GLY A 178 -15.38 6.66 -7.74
C GLY A 178 -16.56 5.77 -7.36
N THR A 179 -16.43 4.45 -7.45
CA THR A 179 -17.42 3.48 -7.01
C THR A 179 -17.14 3.14 -5.55
N THR A 180 -17.92 3.71 -4.63
CA THR A 180 -17.65 3.60 -3.20
C THR A 180 -18.77 2.85 -2.49
N ILE A 181 -18.45 2.31 -1.32
CA ILE A 181 -19.48 1.73 -0.45
C ILE A 181 -20.51 2.80 -0.09
N GLY A 182 -20.06 4.02 0.20
CA GLY A 182 -20.91 5.14 0.59
C GLY A 182 -21.90 5.60 -0.49
N ASN A 183 -21.52 5.55 -1.77
CA ASN A 183 -22.44 5.84 -2.88
C ASN A 183 -23.14 4.59 -3.43
N GLN A 184 -22.96 3.43 -2.76
CA GLN A 184 -23.59 2.16 -3.06
C GLN A 184 -23.29 1.61 -4.47
N ARG A 185 -22.18 2.05 -5.06
CA ARG A 185 -21.73 1.57 -6.37
C ARG A 185 -20.57 0.58 -6.25
N LEU A 186 -20.08 0.33 -5.04
CA LEU A 186 -19.23 -0.82 -4.73
C LEU A 186 -20.00 -1.71 -3.75
N LEU A 187 -20.25 -2.95 -4.16
CA LEU A 187 -20.84 -3.99 -3.34
C LEU A 187 -19.82 -5.09 -3.09
N VAL A 188 -19.89 -5.72 -1.93
CA VAL A 188 -18.94 -6.70 -1.43
C VAL A 188 -19.69 -7.96 -1.02
N LEU A 189 -19.44 -9.03 -1.77
CA LEU A 189 -19.89 -10.40 -1.52
C LEU A 189 -18.67 -11.23 -1.13
N ASP A 190 -18.14 -10.99 0.07
CA ASP A 190 -16.82 -11.52 0.45
C ASP A 190 -16.79 -13.06 0.50
N TYR A 191 -16.21 -13.64 -0.55
CA TYR A 191 -15.89 -15.06 -0.65
C TYR A 191 -14.37 -15.30 -0.59
N GLY A 192 -13.59 -14.26 -0.24
CA GLY A 192 -12.13 -14.28 -0.23
C GLY A 192 -11.49 -14.40 -1.62
N LYS A 193 -12.21 -14.04 -2.70
CA LYS A 193 -11.73 -14.20 -4.08
C LYS A 193 -11.47 -12.86 -4.75
N HIS A 194 -10.33 -12.75 -5.44
CA HIS A 194 -10.10 -11.68 -6.41
C HIS A 194 -10.97 -11.90 -7.67
N SER A 195 -12.25 -11.62 -7.52
CA SER A 195 -13.27 -11.67 -8.56
C SER A 195 -14.06 -10.36 -8.49
N TYR A 196 -14.10 -9.64 -9.60
CA TYR A 196 -14.72 -8.33 -9.70
C TYR A 196 -15.67 -8.31 -10.90
N SER A 197 -16.93 -8.00 -10.65
CA SER A 197 -17.94 -7.82 -11.69
C SER A 197 -18.19 -6.34 -11.90
N LEU A 198 -18.11 -5.88 -13.15
CA LEU A 198 -18.37 -4.51 -13.57
C LEU A 198 -19.70 -4.45 -14.32
N PHE A 199 -20.56 -3.53 -13.91
CA PHE A 199 -21.85 -3.25 -14.54
C PHE A 199 -21.98 -1.75 -14.88
N CYS A 200 -22.72 -1.43 -15.94
CA CYS A 200 -22.99 -0.05 -16.36
C CYS A 200 -24.50 0.16 -16.51
N LYS A 201 -25.00 1.34 -16.13
CA LYS A 201 -26.45 1.63 -16.09
C LYS A 201 -27.15 1.52 -17.45
N ASP A 202 -26.46 1.82 -18.53
CA ASP A 202 -27.03 1.92 -19.88
C ASP A 202 -26.60 0.76 -20.81
N HIS A 203 -25.99 -0.29 -20.26
CA HIS A 203 -25.52 -1.45 -21.02
C HIS A 203 -26.15 -2.74 -20.51
N ASP A 204 -26.66 -3.55 -21.43
CA ASP A 204 -27.26 -4.86 -21.12
C ASP A 204 -26.22 -5.94 -20.80
N HIS A 205 -24.92 -5.62 -20.89
CA HIS A 205 -23.81 -6.52 -20.59
C HIS A 205 -22.81 -5.85 -19.64
N GLY A 206 -22.09 -6.69 -18.90
CA GLY A 206 -21.00 -6.34 -18.00
C GLY A 206 -19.80 -7.27 -18.17
N TRP A 207 -18.81 -7.13 -17.31
CA TRP A 207 -17.61 -7.96 -17.32
C TRP A 207 -17.35 -8.56 -15.96
N LYS A 208 -16.97 -9.83 -15.92
CA LYS A 208 -16.45 -10.51 -14.73
C LYS A 208 -14.96 -10.80 -14.92
N LEU A 209 -14.15 -10.26 -14.01
CA LEU A 209 -12.70 -10.41 -13.99
C LEU A 209 -12.31 -11.29 -12.82
N ARG A 210 -11.78 -12.49 -13.11
CA ARG A 210 -11.29 -13.44 -12.10
C ARG A 210 -9.78 -13.53 -12.17
N MET A 211 -9.10 -13.26 -11.06
CA MET A 211 -7.64 -13.30 -11.02
C MET A 211 -7.14 -14.72 -11.35
N LYS A 212 -6.18 -14.81 -12.28
CA LYS A 212 -5.50 -16.07 -12.58
C LYS A 212 -4.51 -16.39 -11.46
N PRO A 213 -4.23 -17.69 -11.21
CA PRO A 213 -3.21 -18.08 -10.24
C PRO A 213 -1.88 -17.37 -10.50
N GLN A 214 -1.29 -16.80 -9.44
CA GLN A 214 0.03 -16.17 -9.51
C GLN A 214 1.06 -17.06 -8.81
N ILE A 215 2.10 -17.43 -9.54
CA ILE A 215 3.22 -18.23 -9.05
C ILE A 215 4.47 -17.36 -9.17
N TYR A 216 5.08 -17.03 -8.03
CA TYR A 216 6.25 -16.16 -7.89
C TYR A 216 7.55 -16.95 -7.79
N GLY A 217 7.49 -18.23 -7.41
CA GLY A 217 8.67 -19.09 -7.27
C GLY A 217 9.43 -18.89 -5.96
N ASP A 218 8.90 -18.05 -5.08
CA ASP A 218 9.45 -17.73 -3.75
C ASP A 218 8.49 -18.13 -2.61
N GLU A 219 7.42 -18.90 -2.89
CA GLU A 219 6.32 -19.19 -1.98
C GLU A 219 6.80 -19.84 -0.68
N VAL A 220 7.75 -20.78 -0.77
CA VAL A 220 8.34 -21.44 0.41
C VAL A 220 9.02 -20.43 1.33
N LYS A 221 9.80 -19.50 0.75
CA LYS A 221 10.52 -18.47 1.51
C LYS A 221 9.55 -17.44 2.06
N TYR A 222 8.57 -17.02 1.26
CA TYR A 222 7.54 -16.07 1.65
C TYR A 222 6.73 -16.60 2.85
N ASN A 223 6.18 -17.81 2.73
CA ASN A 223 5.36 -18.42 3.78
C ASN A 223 6.16 -18.63 5.08
N ALA A 224 7.42 -19.05 4.97
CA ALA A 224 8.28 -19.23 6.14
C ALA A 224 8.55 -17.92 6.89
N ILE A 225 8.69 -16.80 6.18
CA ILE A 225 8.89 -15.49 6.81
C ILE A 225 7.56 -14.95 7.35
N GLU A 226 6.47 -15.09 6.60
CA GLU A 226 5.12 -14.68 7.02
C GLU A 226 4.69 -15.38 8.31
N GLU A 227 4.94 -16.69 8.42
CA GLU A 227 4.66 -17.45 9.64
C GLU A 227 5.45 -16.92 10.85
N LYS A 228 6.73 -16.61 10.67
CA LYS A 228 7.53 -15.97 11.74
C LYS A 228 6.98 -14.60 12.14
N ILE A 229 6.48 -13.81 11.19
CA ILE A 229 5.87 -12.49 11.48
C ILE A 229 4.60 -12.68 12.30
N LEU A 230 3.71 -13.59 11.89
CA LEU A 230 2.45 -13.88 12.60
C LEU A 230 2.68 -14.43 14.00
N GLN A 231 3.76 -15.18 14.22
CA GLN A 231 4.16 -15.71 15.53
C GLN A 231 4.99 -14.71 16.35
N GLU A 232 5.19 -13.48 15.86
CA GLU A 232 6.01 -12.44 16.50
C GLU A 232 7.48 -12.85 16.73
N GLN A 233 8.00 -13.74 15.89
CA GLN A 233 9.36 -14.30 15.96
C GLN A 233 10.29 -13.81 14.84
N ALA A 234 9.80 -12.96 13.94
CA ALA A 234 10.59 -12.45 12.82
C ALA A 234 11.73 -11.54 13.29
N THR A 235 12.91 -11.76 12.71
CA THR A 235 14.06 -10.87 12.91
C THR A 235 13.98 -9.65 11.98
N LEU A 236 14.82 -8.64 12.23
CA LEU A 236 14.97 -7.51 11.31
C LEU A 236 15.39 -7.96 9.90
N GLU A 237 16.23 -8.99 9.79
CA GLU A 237 16.63 -9.55 8.50
C GLU A 237 15.47 -10.24 7.79
N ASP A 238 14.62 -10.98 8.53
CA ASP A 238 13.39 -11.57 8.00
C ASP A 238 12.47 -10.48 7.44
N LEU A 239 12.25 -9.38 8.18
CA LEU A 239 11.41 -8.26 7.73
C LEU A 239 11.95 -7.59 6.46
N LEU A 240 13.26 -7.33 6.38
CA LEU A 240 13.88 -6.77 5.17
C LEU A 240 13.77 -7.71 3.97
N ASN A 241 13.91 -9.02 4.20
CA ASN A 241 13.72 -10.01 3.16
C ASN A 241 12.25 -10.10 2.72
N PHE A 242 11.31 -9.99 3.66
CA PHE A 242 9.87 -9.96 3.37
C PHE A 242 9.51 -8.77 2.49
N GLN A 243 10.00 -7.57 2.85
CA GLN A 243 9.76 -6.36 2.06
C GLN A 243 10.29 -6.52 0.62
N ARG A 244 11.51 -7.04 0.44
CA ARG A 244 12.05 -7.30 -0.92
C ARG A 244 11.20 -8.27 -1.74
N LEU A 245 10.62 -9.29 -1.11
CA LEU A 245 9.70 -10.21 -1.77
C LEU A 245 8.43 -9.47 -2.20
N LEU A 246 7.83 -8.67 -1.31
CA LEU A 246 6.66 -7.85 -1.62
C LEU A 246 6.94 -6.87 -2.76
N ASP A 247 8.06 -6.16 -2.73
CA ASP A 247 8.45 -5.21 -3.78
C ASP A 247 8.57 -5.90 -5.14
N THR A 248 9.20 -7.08 -5.17
CA THR A 248 9.33 -7.89 -6.38
C THR A 248 7.96 -8.32 -6.92
N ARG A 249 7.04 -8.72 -6.04
CA ARG A 249 5.67 -9.09 -6.42
C ARG A 249 4.88 -7.89 -6.95
N ILE A 250 4.99 -6.73 -6.28
CA ILE A 250 4.35 -5.47 -6.69
C ILE A 250 4.84 -5.08 -8.09
N GLN A 251 6.15 -5.06 -8.31
CA GLN A 251 6.74 -4.75 -9.62
C GLN A 251 6.20 -5.67 -10.71
N ARG A 252 6.18 -6.99 -10.45
CA ARG A 252 5.62 -7.95 -11.40
C ARG A 252 4.14 -7.65 -11.69
N LEU A 253 3.32 -7.45 -10.67
CA LEU A 253 1.89 -7.16 -10.82
C LEU A 253 1.64 -5.88 -11.63
N ILE A 254 2.42 -4.82 -11.39
CA ILE A 254 2.32 -3.55 -12.12
C ILE A 254 2.70 -3.72 -13.60
N MET A 255 3.63 -4.63 -13.91
CA MET A 255 4.07 -4.88 -15.28
C MET A 255 3.10 -5.73 -16.10
N LEU A 256 2.20 -6.49 -15.46
CA LEU A 256 1.18 -7.28 -16.16
C LEU A 256 0.12 -6.38 -16.79
N THR A 257 -0.36 -6.74 -17.96
CA THR A 257 -1.62 -6.21 -18.50
C THR A 257 -2.82 -6.80 -17.74
N PRO A 258 -3.98 -6.13 -17.74
CA PRO A 258 -5.17 -6.70 -17.11
C PRO A 258 -5.56 -8.08 -17.69
N GLU A 259 -5.39 -8.29 -19.00
CA GLU A 259 -5.68 -9.55 -19.67
C GLU A 259 -4.70 -10.67 -19.28
N GLU A 260 -3.47 -10.34 -18.87
CA GLU A 260 -2.53 -11.32 -18.33
C GLU A 260 -2.87 -11.70 -16.89
N LEU A 261 -3.28 -10.72 -16.06
CA LEU A 261 -3.62 -10.94 -14.66
C LEU A 261 -4.99 -11.61 -14.45
N PHE A 262 -5.99 -11.26 -15.27
CA PHE A 262 -7.38 -11.70 -15.12
C PHE A 262 -7.84 -12.59 -16.27
N SER A 263 -8.71 -13.55 -15.95
CA SER A 263 -9.63 -14.15 -16.91
C SER A 263 -10.87 -13.25 -16.99
N ILE A 264 -11.20 -12.80 -18.20
CA ILE A 264 -12.24 -11.80 -18.46
C ILE A 264 -13.38 -12.49 -19.20
N GLU A 265 -14.58 -12.38 -18.66
CA GLU A 265 -15.81 -12.96 -19.21
C GLU A 265 -16.87 -11.86 -19.33
N GLU A 266 -17.57 -11.78 -20.45
CA GLU A 266 -18.77 -10.95 -20.57
C GLU A 266 -19.95 -11.64 -19.89
N ILE A 267 -20.73 -10.88 -19.12
CA ILE A 267 -21.88 -11.37 -18.35
C ILE A 267 -23.11 -10.52 -18.64
N ASP A 268 -24.31 -11.10 -18.52
CA ASP A 268 -25.56 -10.36 -18.66
C ASP A 268 -25.75 -9.34 -17.52
N GLY A 269 -26.21 -8.13 -17.87
CA GLY A 269 -26.42 -7.01 -16.94
C GLY A 269 -27.63 -7.16 -16.01
N GLY A 270 -28.45 -8.20 -16.20
CA GLY A 270 -29.70 -8.42 -15.46
C GLY A 270 -29.55 -8.70 -13.95
N SER A 271 -28.33 -8.79 -13.43
CA SER A 271 -28.02 -8.98 -12.01
C SER A 271 -27.53 -7.71 -11.31
N ARG A 272 -27.92 -6.53 -11.81
CA ARG A 272 -27.56 -5.26 -11.19
C ARG A 272 -28.23 -5.14 -9.80
N PRO A 273 -27.48 -4.80 -8.75
CA PRO A 273 -28.06 -4.44 -7.46
C PRO A 273 -28.88 -3.15 -7.60
N GLU A 274 -30.13 -3.17 -7.12
CA GLU A 274 -30.99 -1.98 -7.13
C GLU A 274 -30.46 -0.88 -6.18
N GLU A 275 -30.65 0.39 -6.59
CA GLU A 275 -30.34 1.53 -5.73
C GLU A 275 -31.21 1.50 -4.46
N ILE A 276 -30.59 1.64 -3.29
CA ILE A 276 -31.32 1.60 -2.02
C ILE A 276 -32.13 2.88 -1.84
N SER A 277 -33.45 2.72 -1.64
CA SER A 277 -34.32 3.81 -1.20
C SER A 277 -33.86 4.37 0.15
N GLY A 278 -33.71 5.70 0.24
CA GLY A 278 -33.36 6.43 1.48
C GLY A 278 -34.47 6.50 2.52
N THR A 279 -35.42 5.56 2.47
CA THR A 279 -36.58 5.52 3.35
C THR A 279 -36.21 4.80 4.64
N TYR A 280 -36.57 5.36 5.79
CA TYR A 280 -36.35 4.72 7.09
C TYR A 280 -37.67 4.17 7.67
N ARG A 281 -37.54 3.14 8.48
CA ARG A 281 -38.58 2.49 9.30
C ARG A 281 -38.10 2.42 10.74
N ILE A 282 -39.00 2.19 11.68
CA ILE A 282 -38.65 2.07 13.11
C ILE A 282 -38.64 0.59 13.49
N CYS A 283 -37.55 0.12 14.07
CA CYS A 283 -37.47 -1.23 14.62
C CYS A 283 -38.39 -1.36 15.83
N THR A 284 -39.23 -2.41 15.84
CA THR A 284 -40.23 -2.66 16.88
C THR A 284 -39.58 -3.04 18.23
N LEU A 285 -38.39 -3.65 18.20
CA LEU A 285 -37.72 -4.12 19.41
C LEU A 285 -36.85 -3.05 20.08
N CYS A 286 -35.93 -2.42 19.34
CA CYS A 286 -35.02 -1.41 19.91
C CYS A 286 -35.50 0.04 19.76
N GLY A 287 -36.49 0.32 18.90
CA GLY A 287 -36.98 1.67 18.64
C GLY A 287 -36.08 2.52 17.73
N GLU A 288 -34.97 1.99 17.25
CA GLU A 288 -34.04 2.70 16.35
C GLU A 288 -34.56 2.74 14.92
N GLN A 289 -34.13 3.76 14.17
CA GLN A 289 -34.42 3.85 12.73
C GLN A 289 -33.54 2.88 11.94
N VAL A 290 -34.15 2.15 11.01
CA VAL A 290 -33.50 1.22 10.09
C VAL A 290 -33.86 1.57 8.66
N LEU A 291 -32.90 1.52 7.73
CA LEU A 291 -33.17 1.66 6.30
C LEU A 291 -34.18 0.61 5.86
N ALA A 292 -35.22 1.00 5.11
CA ALA A 292 -36.30 0.13 4.71
C ALA A 292 -35.78 -1.10 3.93
N SER A 293 -34.82 -0.90 3.04
CA SER A 293 -34.15 -1.98 2.28
C SER A 293 -33.32 -2.94 3.14
N ARG A 294 -33.01 -2.56 4.38
CA ARG A 294 -32.25 -3.35 5.36
C ARG A 294 -33.11 -3.78 6.55
N SER A 295 -34.42 -3.51 6.49
CA SER A 295 -35.38 -3.90 7.52
C SER A 295 -36.01 -5.25 7.19
N ILE A 296 -36.37 -6.00 8.22
CA ILE A 296 -36.98 -7.33 8.08
C ILE A 296 -38.42 -7.22 8.58
N GLU A 297 -39.38 -7.50 7.70
CA GLU A 297 -40.78 -7.62 8.07
C GLU A 297 -41.08 -9.06 8.51
N ASN A 298 -41.56 -9.21 9.75
CA ASN A 298 -41.95 -10.50 10.29
C ASN A 298 -43.18 -10.34 11.20
N GLY A 299 -44.24 -11.10 10.91
CA GLY A 299 -45.48 -11.05 11.70
C GLY A 299 -46.13 -9.66 11.77
N GLY A 300 -45.99 -8.83 10.73
CA GLY A 300 -46.52 -7.45 10.70
C GLY A 300 -45.71 -6.44 11.52
N SER A 301 -44.59 -6.85 12.11
CA SER A 301 -43.64 -5.98 12.81
C SER A 301 -42.37 -5.81 11.99
N ILE A 302 -41.75 -4.64 12.10
CA ILE A 302 -40.49 -4.31 11.43
C ILE A 302 -39.33 -4.49 12.41
N TYR A 303 -38.27 -5.16 11.99
CA TYR A 303 -37.08 -5.38 12.79
C TYR A 303 -35.82 -4.91 12.06
N CYS A 304 -34.85 -4.38 12.81
CA CYS A 304 -33.47 -4.31 12.33
C CYS A 304 -32.84 -5.71 12.38
N LEU A 305 -31.81 -5.95 11.56
CA LEU A 305 -31.16 -7.25 11.45
C LEU A 305 -30.70 -7.84 12.81
N PRO A 306 -30.02 -7.09 13.70
CA PRO A 306 -29.63 -7.61 15.01
C PRO A 306 -30.81 -8.03 15.90
N CYS A 307 -31.88 -7.23 15.94
CA CYS A 307 -33.08 -7.53 16.72
C CYS A 307 -33.84 -8.75 16.18
N PHE A 308 -33.85 -8.91 14.85
CA PHE A 308 -34.44 -10.08 14.21
C PHE A 308 -33.66 -11.35 14.57
N GLN A 309 -32.32 -11.31 14.51
CA GLN A 309 -31.47 -12.46 14.88
C GLN A 309 -31.60 -12.84 16.35
N GLN A 310 -31.76 -11.86 17.25
CA GLN A 310 -32.00 -12.13 18.68
C GLN A 310 -33.31 -12.90 18.91
N THR A 311 -34.35 -12.58 18.15
CA THR A 311 -35.67 -13.24 18.24
C THR A 311 -35.74 -14.55 17.46
N HIS A 312 -34.86 -14.74 16.47
CA HIS A 312 -34.79 -15.90 15.58
C HIS A 312 -33.35 -16.44 15.49
N PRO A 313 -32.81 -17.05 16.56
CA PRO A 313 -31.40 -17.45 16.64
C PRO A 313 -30.99 -18.51 15.60
N GLY A 314 -31.94 -19.16 14.92
CA GLY A 314 -31.67 -20.07 13.80
C GLY A 314 -31.40 -19.38 12.46
N CYS A 315 -31.53 -18.05 12.36
CA CYS A 315 -31.39 -17.30 11.11
C CYS A 315 -30.11 -16.45 11.12
N GLN A 316 -29.00 -16.99 10.59
CA GLN A 316 -27.74 -16.25 10.46
C GLN A 316 -27.70 -15.46 9.14
N MET A 317 -28.43 -14.34 9.09
CA MET A 317 -28.31 -13.38 7.99
C MET A 317 -27.14 -12.41 8.24
N HIS A 318 -26.23 -12.30 7.27
CA HIS A 318 -25.16 -11.31 7.29
C HIS A 318 -25.52 -10.17 6.32
N GLY A 319 -25.24 -8.93 6.69
CA GLY A 319 -25.43 -7.80 5.79
C GLY A 319 -24.47 -7.91 4.61
N MET A 320 -24.98 -7.78 3.37
CA MET A 320 -24.12 -7.51 2.21
C MET A 320 -23.62 -6.07 2.31
N HIS A 321 -22.31 -5.87 2.23
CA HIS A 321 -21.70 -4.54 2.31
C HIS A 321 -21.64 -3.86 0.96
#